data_AF-A0A2M9G050-F1
#
_entry.id   AF-A0A2M9G050-F1
#
_cell.length_a   1.000
_cell.length_b   1.000
_cell.length_c   1.000
_cell.angle_alpha   90.00
_cell.angle_beta   90.00
_cell.angle_gamma   90.00
#
_symmetry.space_group_name_H-M   'P 1'
#
loop_
_entity.id
_entity.type
_entity.pdbx_description
1 polymer ?
#
loop_
_entity_poly.entity_id
_entity_poly.type
_entity_poly.pdbx_seq_one_letter_code
_entity_poly.pdbx_strand_id
1 'polypeptide(L)'
;MTGRLVLVAGPSGVGKDSLLDGAKEALAGDSGYLFLRRYITRPAEAGGEDHNEISETAFEERRAAGDFPLWWDAHGLRYGLPDFSGELMAGRTVIANVSRGVIGDARRKFGAVTAIHVTAPADKLRQRLLERGRETEAEIERRLARAAAPGPGGSGVIEFSNEGPLDAEIERFTAIIRGEGGLP
;
A
#
# COMPACT_ATOMS: atom_id res chain seq x y z
N MET A 1 -18.70 -1.01 16.65
CA MET A 1 -18.49 -0.22 15.41
C MET A 1 -17.66 -1.06 14.47
N THR A 2 -17.97 -1.07 13.17
CA THR A 2 -17.16 -1.76 12.17
C THR A 2 -15.85 -0.99 11.96
N GLY A 3 -14.74 -1.72 11.82
CA GLY A 3 -13.41 -1.17 11.64
C GLY A 3 -13.21 -0.45 10.30
N ARG A 4 -12.04 0.16 10.12
CA ARG A 4 -11.69 0.93 8.91
C ARG A 4 -10.73 0.12 8.03
N LEU A 5 -10.98 0.10 6.72
CA LEU A 5 -10.02 -0.40 5.74
C LEU A 5 -9.26 0.77 5.11
N VAL A 6 -7.95 0.84 5.37
CA VAL A 6 -7.03 1.83 4.83
C VAL A 6 -6.14 1.18 3.78
N LEU A 7 -6.29 1.60 2.53
CA LEU A 7 -5.55 1.09 1.38
C LEU A 7 -4.50 2.10 0.96
N VAL A 8 -3.24 1.70 0.98
CA VAL A 8 -2.10 2.57 0.63
C VAL A 8 -1.62 2.17 -0.74
N ALA A 9 -1.72 3.08 -1.70
CA ALA A 9 -1.34 2.85 -3.08
C ALA A 9 -0.46 3.99 -3.60
N GLY A 10 0.28 3.73 -4.67
CA GLY A 10 1.13 4.75 -5.28
C GLY A 10 2.25 4.13 -6.11
N PRO A 11 2.91 4.91 -6.97
CA PRO A 11 3.99 4.42 -7.82
C PRO A 11 5.14 3.78 -7.03
N SER A 12 5.94 2.92 -7.66
CA SER A 12 7.17 2.42 -7.03
C SER A 12 8.17 3.57 -6.87
N GLY A 13 8.83 3.67 -5.71
CA GLY A 13 9.86 4.67 -5.42
C GLY A 13 9.36 5.94 -4.70
N VAL A 14 8.05 6.11 -4.54
CA VAL A 14 7.47 7.26 -3.81
C VAL A 14 7.60 7.15 -2.28
N GLY A 15 8.26 6.12 -1.76
CA GLY A 15 8.55 5.94 -0.33
C GLY A 15 7.43 5.30 0.50
N LYS A 16 6.47 4.58 -0.12
CA LYS A 16 5.38 3.91 0.59
C LYS A 16 5.85 2.97 1.70
N ASP A 17 6.85 2.15 1.40
CA ASP A 17 7.33 1.12 2.33
C ASP A 17 7.93 1.80 3.57
N SER A 18 8.75 2.85 3.40
CA SER A 18 9.28 3.65 4.51
C SER A 18 8.21 4.33 5.35
N LEU A 19 7.14 4.86 4.72
CA LEU A 19 6.01 5.45 5.45
C LEU A 19 5.22 4.40 6.24
N LEU A 20 4.99 3.23 5.64
CA LEU A 20 4.30 2.12 6.28
C LEU A 20 5.10 1.54 7.46
N ASP A 21 6.41 1.36 7.29
CA ASP A 21 7.30 0.86 8.34
C ASP A 21 7.36 1.85 9.51
N GLY A 22 7.55 3.14 9.23
CA GLY A 22 7.53 4.18 10.25
C GLY A 22 6.19 4.31 10.98
N ALA A 23 5.07 4.21 10.26
CA ALA A 23 3.75 4.22 10.89
C ALA A 23 3.48 2.96 11.73
N LYS A 24 3.98 1.80 11.27
CA LYS A 24 3.89 0.54 12.01
C LYS A 24 4.67 0.62 13.33
N GLU A 25 5.86 1.23 13.31
CA GLU A 25 6.64 1.49 14.53
C GLU A 25 5.94 2.47 15.47
N ALA A 26 5.43 3.60 14.92
CA ALA A 26 4.71 4.61 15.70
C ALA A 26 3.42 4.09 16.35
N LEU A 27 2.84 3.01 15.82
CA LEU A 27 1.58 2.41 16.29
C LEU A 27 1.77 1.02 16.94
N ALA A 28 3.01 0.54 17.14
CA ALA A 28 3.29 -0.84 17.55
C ALA A 28 2.68 -1.25 18.91
N GLY A 29 2.30 -0.29 19.76
CA GLY A 29 1.64 -0.53 21.04
C GLY A 29 0.11 -0.49 21.01
N ASP A 30 -0.52 -0.15 19.89
CA ASP A 30 -1.96 0.02 19.79
C ASP A 30 -2.60 -1.10 18.96
N SER A 31 -3.25 -2.04 19.66
CA SER A 31 -3.97 -3.16 19.05
C SER A 31 -5.16 -2.77 18.16
N GLY A 32 -5.55 -1.49 18.16
CA GLY A 32 -6.55 -0.94 17.24
C GLY A 32 -6.06 -0.86 15.79
N TYR A 33 -4.77 -1.02 15.52
CA TYR A 33 -4.19 -0.95 14.17
C TYR A 33 -3.55 -2.27 13.74
N LEU A 34 -3.82 -2.68 12.50
CA LEU A 34 -3.27 -3.89 11.92
C LEU A 34 -2.65 -3.60 10.54
N PHE A 35 -1.34 -3.72 10.43
CA PHE A 35 -0.63 -3.64 9.15
C PHE A 35 -0.55 -5.03 8.52
N LEU A 36 -1.23 -5.23 7.38
CA LEU A 36 -1.26 -6.52 6.71
C LEU A 36 0.04 -6.82 5.97
N ARG A 37 0.52 -8.05 6.17
CA ARG A 37 1.59 -8.64 5.36
C ARG A 37 0.98 -9.33 4.14
N ARG A 38 1.36 -8.89 2.95
CA ARG A 38 0.84 -9.43 1.67
C ARG A 38 1.40 -10.81 1.38
N TYR A 39 0.65 -11.62 0.65
CA TYR A 39 1.18 -12.77 -0.08
C TYR A 39 1.68 -12.33 -1.45
N ILE A 40 2.89 -12.74 -1.84
CA ILE A 40 3.48 -12.38 -3.14
C ILE A 40 4.21 -13.60 -3.72
N THR A 41 4.08 -13.80 -5.04
CA THR A 41 4.82 -14.85 -5.78
C THR A 41 6.30 -14.54 -6.02
N ARG A 42 6.85 -13.59 -5.26
CA ARG A 42 8.25 -13.21 -5.30
C ARG A 42 8.99 -13.95 -4.18
N PRO A 43 10.20 -14.46 -4.43
CA PRO A 43 11.03 -14.99 -3.35
C PRO A 43 11.29 -13.93 -2.27
N ALA A 44 11.15 -14.29 -0.99
CA ALA A 44 11.38 -13.38 0.13
C ALA A 44 12.81 -12.83 0.14
N GLU A 45 13.78 -13.67 -0.27
CA GLU A 45 15.20 -13.35 -0.34
C GLU A 45 15.56 -12.35 -1.46
N ALA A 46 14.66 -12.10 -2.41
CA ALA A 46 14.87 -11.12 -3.49
C ALA A 46 14.88 -9.65 -2.99
N GLY A 47 14.59 -9.45 -1.70
CA GLY A 47 14.55 -8.15 -1.03
C GLY A 47 13.35 -7.30 -1.45
N GLY A 48 13.19 -6.17 -0.77
CA GLY A 48 12.03 -5.29 -0.88
C GLY A 48 11.21 -5.29 0.40
N GLU A 49 9.90 -5.09 0.28
CA GLU A 49 8.99 -5.07 1.43
C GLU A 49 8.89 -6.43 2.14
N ASP A 50 8.54 -6.37 3.42
CA ASP A 50 8.19 -7.55 4.22
C ASP A 50 6.89 -8.20 3.71
N HIS A 51 6.96 -9.44 3.24
CA HIS A 51 5.83 -10.17 2.65
C HIS A 51 5.88 -11.67 2.92
N ASN A 52 4.73 -12.33 2.82
CA ASN A 52 4.62 -13.79 2.82
C ASN A 52 4.91 -14.28 1.39
N GLU A 53 6.05 -14.94 1.20
CA GLU A 53 6.33 -15.66 -0.04
C GLU A 53 5.33 -16.81 -0.23
N ILE A 54 4.91 -17.02 -1.48
CA ILE A 54 4.03 -18.13 -1.87
C ILE A 54 4.34 -18.54 -3.31
N SER A 55 4.28 -19.83 -3.63
CA SER A 55 4.45 -20.27 -5.02
C SER A 55 3.24 -19.87 -5.87
N GLU A 56 3.41 -19.77 -7.20
CA GLU A 56 2.29 -19.49 -8.11
C GLU A 56 1.16 -20.54 -7.99
N THR A 57 1.52 -21.83 -7.88
CA THR A 57 0.55 -22.91 -7.71
C THR A 57 -0.26 -22.74 -6.44
N ALA A 58 0.40 -22.53 -5.29
CA ALA A 58 -0.28 -22.34 -4.01
C ALA A 58 -1.11 -21.06 -3.97
N PHE A 59 -0.65 -20.00 -4.67
CA PHE A 59 -1.43 -18.77 -4.81
C PHE A 59 -2.75 -19.02 -5.54
N GLU A 60 -2.72 -19.76 -6.65
CA GLU A 60 -3.94 -20.08 -7.41
C GLU A 60 -4.89 -20.99 -6.64
N GLU A 61 -4.39 -21.98 -5.92
CA GLU A 61 -5.20 -22.85 -5.08
C GLU A 61 -5.96 -22.03 -4.02
N ARG A 62 -5.26 -21.14 -3.32
CA ARG A 62 -5.86 -20.24 -2.33
C ARG A 62 -6.83 -19.24 -2.94
N ARG A 63 -6.48 -18.68 -4.11
CA ARG A 63 -7.37 -17.78 -4.86
C ARG A 63 -8.66 -18.49 -5.25
N ALA A 64 -8.58 -19.72 -5.74
CA ALA A 64 -9.73 -20.54 -6.12
C ALA A 64 -10.59 -20.95 -4.91
N ALA A 65 -9.97 -21.16 -3.75
CA ALA A 65 -10.65 -21.41 -2.48
C ALA A 65 -11.34 -20.17 -1.89
N GLY A 66 -11.03 -18.97 -2.38
CA GLY A 66 -11.58 -17.71 -1.87
C GLY A 66 -10.81 -17.12 -0.68
N ASP A 67 -9.61 -17.62 -0.39
CA ASP A 67 -8.81 -17.22 0.78
C ASP A 67 -8.29 -15.77 0.71
N PHE A 68 -8.30 -15.17 -0.48
CA PHE A 68 -7.87 -13.79 -0.69
C PHE A 68 -9.07 -12.87 -0.94
N PRO A 69 -9.51 -12.10 0.07
CA PRO A 69 -10.54 -11.06 -0.12
C PRO A 69 -10.20 -10.09 -1.27
N LEU A 70 -8.92 -9.75 -1.40
CA LEU A 70 -8.38 -8.89 -2.44
C LEU A 70 -7.09 -9.50 -3.00
N TRP A 71 -6.98 -9.52 -4.33
CA TRP A 71 -5.80 -9.99 -5.05
C TRP A 71 -5.65 -9.24 -6.39
N TRP A 72 -4.43 -9.24 -6.93
CA TRP A 72 -4.12 -8.62 -8.23
C TRP A 72 -2.82 -9.15 -8.83
N ASP A 73 -2.66 -8.97 -10.13
CA ASP A 73 -1.40 -9.17 -10.85
C ASP A 73 -0.69 -7.83 -11.08
N ALA A 74 0.62 -7.79 -10.87
CA ALA A 74 1.45 -6.65 -11.23
C ALA A 74 2.90 -7.08 -11.49
N HIS A 75 3.55 -6.50 -12.50
CA HIS A 75 4.97 -6.75 -12.79
C HIS A 75 5.34 -8.24 -12.94
N GLY A 76 4.42 -9.07 -13.47
CA GLY A 76 4.63 -10.51 -13.62
C GLY A 76 4.54 -11.30 -12.31
N LEU A 77 4.11 -10.66 -11.22
CA LEU A 77 3.90 -11.27 -9.91
C LEU A 77 2.43 -11.21 -9.52
N ARG A 78 2.03 -12.11 -8.63
CA ARG A 78 0.69 -12.13 -8.03
C ARG A 78 0.75 -11.68 -6.59
N TYR A 79 -0.29 -10.98 -6.17
CA TYR A 79 -0.40 -10.37 -4.84
C TYR A 79 -1.76 -10.69 -4.25
N GLY A 80 -1.80 -11.02 -2.96
CA GLY A 80 -3.02 -11.33 -2.21
C GLY A 80 -2.96 -10.80 -0.79
N LEU A 81 -4.10 -10.33 -0.27
CA LEU A 81 -4.23 -10.00 1.15
C LEU A 81 -4.85 -11.19 1.88
N PRO A 82 -4.33 -11.59 3.06
CA PRO A 82 -5.01 -12.58 3.89
C PRO A 82 -6.40 -12.11 4.28
N ASP A 83 -7.27 -13.03 4.68
CA ASP A 83 -8.56 -12.64 5.24
C ASP A 83 -8.39 -11.75 6.49
N PHE A 84 -9.00 -10.56 6.42
CA PHE A 84 -9.00 -9.54 7.47
C PHE A 84 -10.42 -9.18 7.92
N SER A 85 -11.43 -9.92 7.45
CA SER A 85 -12.85 -9.66 7.75
C SER A 85 -13.14 -9.64 9.25
N GLY A 86 -12.59 -10.61 9.99
CA GLY A 86 -12.70 -10.67 11.45
C GLY A 86 -12.11 -9.44 12.16
N GLU A 87 -11.07 -8.85 11.59
CA GLU A 87 -10.37 -7.68 12.17
C GLU A 87 -11.18 -6.40 11.97
N LEU A 88 -11.82 -6.26 10.80
CA LEU A 88 -12.80 -5.21 10.58
C LEU A 88 -14.03 -5.41 11.48
N MET A 89 -14.52 -6.63 11.68
CA MET A 89 -15.63 -6.89 12.60
C MET A 89 -15.28 -6.56 14.05
N ALA A 90 -14.02 -6.76 14.44
CA ALA A 90 -13.49 -6.39 15.75
C ALA A 90 -13.29 -4.87 15.93
N GLY A 91 -13.57 -4.04 14.92
CA GLY A 91 -13.44 -2.59 15.00
C GLY A 91 -12.04 -2.05 14.74
N ARG A 92 -11.09 -2.89 14.31
CA ARG A 92 -9.70 -2.46 14.07
C ARG A 92 -9.57 -1.68 12.76
N THR A 93 -8.58 -0.80 12.70
CA THR A 93 -8.11 -0.17 11.47
C THR A 93 -7.13 -1.12 10.80
N VAL A 94 -7.52 -1.65 9.64
CA VAL A 94 -6.70 -2.55 8.82
C VAL A 94 -6.02 -1.74 7.73
N ILE A 95 -4.68 -1.75 7.71
CA ILE A 95 -3.84 -1.01 6.76
C ILE A 95 -3.19 -2.00 5.80
N ALA A 96 -3.34 -1.77 4.49
CA ALA A 96 -2.78 -2.63 3.45
C ALA A 96 -2.12 -1.84 2.33
N ASN A 97 -0.88 -2.18 1.99
CA ASN A 97 -0.23 -1.74 0.75
C ASN A 97 -0.90 -2.43 -0.44
N VAL A 98 -1.40 -1.72 -1.45
CA VAL A 98 -2.10 -2.32 -2.61
C VAL A 98 -1.76 -1.63 -3.93
N SER A 99 -2.10 -2.29 -5.04
CA SER A 99 -2.15 -1.61 -6.34
C SER A 99 -3.37 -0.69 -6.44
N ARG A 100 -3.23 0.44 -7.14
CA ARG A 100 -4.33 1.39 -7.38
C ARG A 100 -5.55 0.73 -8.03
N GLY A 101 -5.31 -0.27 -8.90
CA GLY A 101 -6.38 -1.00 -9.59
C GLY A 101 -7.30 -1.80 -8.65
N VAL A 102 -6.86 -2.10 -7.43
CA VAL A 102 -7.60 -2.91 -6.45
C VAL A 102 -8.63 -2.09 -5.69
N ILE A 103 -8.46 -0.77 -5.60
CA ILE A 103 -9.27 0.11 -4.76
C ILE A 103 -10.76 0.06 -5.16
N GLY A 104 -11.04 0.00 -6.46
CA GLY A 104 -12.41 -0.13 -6.95
C GLY A 104 -13.07 -1.45 -6.54
N ASP A 105 -12.32 -2.56 -6.55
CA ASP A 105 -12.83 -3.86 -6.09
C ASP A 105 -13.05 -3.90 -4.58
N ALA A 106 -12.11 -3.32 -3.83
CA ALA A 106 -12.24 -3.17 -2.39
C ALA A 106 -13.50 -2.37 -2.00
N ARG A 107 -13.79 -1.27 -2.70
CA ARG A 107 -15.02 -0.50 -2.48
C ARG A 107 -16.28 -1.33 -2.71
N ARG A 108 -16.32 -2.14 -3.78
CA ARG A 108 -17.49 -2.99 -4.07
C ARG A 108 -17.71 -4.06 -3.01
N LYS A 109 -16.62 -4.64 -2.46
CA LYS A 109 -16.68 -5.74 -1.48
C LYS A 109 -16.89 -5.26 -0.04
N PHE A 110 -16.26 -4.16 0.35
CA PHE A 110 -16.17 -3.71 1.74
C PHE A 110 -16.88 -2.36 2.00
N GLY A 111 -17.41 -1.72 0.96
CA GLY A 111 -18.10 -0.43 1.08
C GLY A 111 -17.14 0.73 1.24
N ALA A 112 -17.23 1.45 2.37
CA ALA A 112 -16.40 2.61 2.62
C ALA A 112 -14.95 2.19 2.91
N VAL A 113 -14.01 2.68 2.10
CA VAL A 113 -12.56 2.48 2.28
C VAL A 113 -11.87 3.84 2.27
N THR A 114 -10.82 4.00 3.08
CA THR A 114 -9.89 5.11 2.98
C THR A 114 -8.75 4.69 2.05
N ALA A 115 -8.55 5.37 0.94
CA ALA A 115 -7.46 5.10 0.01
C ALA A 115 -6.43 6.22 0.06
N ILE A 116 -5.23 5.95 0.57
CA ILE A 116 -4.12 6.91 0.58
C ILE A 116 -3.31 6.70 -0.70
N HIS A 117 -3.37 7.66 -1.62
CA HIS A 117 -2.54 7.68 -2.82
C HIS A 117 -1.27 8.47 -2.56
N VAL A 118 -0.17 7.76 -2.35
CA VAL A 118 1.15 8.34 -2.09
C VAL A 118 1.79 8.74 -3.41
N THR A 119 2.18 10.00 -3.50
CA THR A 119 2.91 10.61 -4.60
C THR A 119 4.22 11.21 -4.09
N ALA A 120 5.08 11.64 -5.01
CA ALA A 120 6.26 12.42 -4.69
C ALA A 120 6.56 13.35 -5.87
N PRO A 121 7.13 14.54 -5.63
CA PRO A 121 7.63 15.40 -6.70
C PRO A 121 8.59 14.64 -7.62
N ALA A 122 8.55 14.92 -8.92
CA ALA A 122 9.29 14.16 -9.93
C ALA A 122 10.82 14.20 -9.72
N ASP A 123 11.35 15.33 -9.27
CA ASP A 123 12.74 15.52 -8.88
C ASP A 123 13.13 14.65 -7.67
N LYS A 124 12.28 14.60 -6.63
CA LYS A 124 12.47 13.73 -5.46
C LYS A 124 12.40 12.25 -5.81
N LEU A 125 11.43 11.87 -6.63
CA LEU A 125 11.29 10.48 -7.10
C LEU A 125 12.52 10.08 -7.94
N ARG A 126 12.99 10.95 -8.84
CA ARG A 126 14.22 10.70 -9.61
C ARG A 126 15.42 10.50 -8.68
N GLN A 127 15.63 11.40 -7.72
CA GLN A 127 16.72 11.31 -6.76
C GLN A 127 16.70 9.96 -6.02
N ARG A 128 15.54 9.56 -5.48
CA ARG A 128 15.37 8.28 -4.75
C ARG A 128 15.64 7.06 -5.64
N LEU A 129 15.23 7.09 -6.91
CA LEU A 129 15.50 6.00 -7.85
C LEU A 129 16.99 5.90 -8.20
N LEU A 130 17.67 7.04 -8.39
CA LEU A 130 19.11 7.08 -8.61
C LEU A 130 19.90 6.55 -7.40
N GLU A 131 19.55 6.97 -6.19
CA GLU A 131 20.19 6.52 -4.94
C GLU A 131 20.04 5.00 -4.73
N ARG A 132 18.91 4.42 -5.16
CA ARG A 132 18.68 2.97 -5.08
C ARG A 132 19.58 2.18 -6.03
N GLY A 133 19.98 2.76 -7.16
CA GLY A 133 20.95 2.20 -8.10
C GLY A 133 20.51 0.90 -8.81
N ARG A 134 19.21 0.58 -8.85
CA ARG A 134 18.69 -0.65 -9.48
C ARG A 134 18.07 -0.42 -10.86
N GLU A 135 18.03 0.83 -11.31
CA GLU A 135 17.34 1.26 -12.51
C GLU A 135 18.29 2.02 -13.45
N THR A 136 18.16 1.76 -14.75
CA THR A 136 18.76 2.57 -15.82
C THR A 136 18.03 3.91 -15.99
N GLU A 137 18.66 4.91 -16.62
CA GLU A 137 18.03 6.21 -16.90
C GLU A 137 16.69 6.05 -17.65
N ALA A 138 16.63 5.16 -18.64
CA ALA A 138 15.40 4.87 -19.37
C ALA A 138 14.31 4.21 -18.49
N GLU A 139 14.70 3.43 -17.48
CA GLU A 139 13.76 2.89 -16.49
C GLU A 139 13.24 3.96 -15.53
N ILE A 140 14.09 4.91 -15.15
CA ILE A 140 13.74 6.05 -14.31
C ILE A 140 12.72 6.93 -15.03
N GLU A 141 12.96 7.31 -16.28
CA GLU A 141 12.01 8.11 -17.06
C GLU A 141 10.65 7.41 -17.22
N ARG A 142 10.65 6.09 -17.50
CA ARG A 142 9.41 5.30 -17.54
C ARG A 142 8.67 5.28 -16.20
N ARG A 143 9.40 5.27 -15.07
CA ARG A 143 8.80 5.32 -13.73
C ARG A 143 8.22 6.70 -13.43
N LEU A 144 8.91 7.77 -13.79
CA LEU A 144 8.43 9.15 -13.65
C LEU A 144 7.15 9.38 -14.45
N ALA A 145 7.12 8.94 -15.71
CA ALA A 145 5.93 9.03 -16.56
C ALA A 145 4.73 8.27 -15.96
N ARG A 146 4.96 7.07 -15.40
CA ARG A 146 3.90 6.32 -14.69
C ARG A 146 3.45 7.01 -13.40
N ALA A 147 4.34 7.70 -12.70
CA ALA A 147 4.02 8.43 -11.48
C ALA A 147 3.16 9.68 -11.75
N ALA A 148 3.29 10.29 -12.93
CA ALA A 148 2.44 11.40 -13.38
C ALA A 148 1.01 10.98 -13.75
N ALA A 149 0.72 9.67 -13.86
CA ALA A 149 -0.63 9.20 -14.14
C ALA A 149 -1.58 9.49 -12.95
N PRO A 150 -2.81 9.96 -13.20
CA PRO A 150 -3.77 10.32 -12.16
C PRO A 150 -3.99 9.24 -11.10
N GLY A 151 -4.29 9.68 -9.88
CA GLY A 151 -4.68 8.80 -8.78
C GLY A 151 -6.01 8.08 -9.02
N PRO A 152 -6.38 7.15 -8.13
CA PRO A 152 -7.57 6.29 -8.28
C PRO A 152 -8.91 7.04 -8.20
N GLY A 153 -8.92 8.29 -7.73
CA GLY A 153 -10.10 9.15 -7.66
C GLY A 153 -11.28 8.64 -6.81
N GLY A 154 -12.28 9.50 -6.63
CA GLY A 154 -13.52 9.19 -5.91
C GLY A 154 -13.45 9.35 -4.39
N SER A 155 -14.59 9.15 -3.73
CA SER A 155 -14.77 9.39 -2.29
C SER A 155 -13.82 8.58 -1.41
N GLY A 156 -13.27 9.19 -0.38
CA GLY A 156 -12.34 8.53 0.54
C GLY A 156 -10.92 8.37 0.00
N VAL A 157 -10.58 8.97 -1.15
CA VAL A 157 -9.17 9.09 -1.59
C VAL A 157 -8.52 10.29 -0.93
N ILE A 158 -7.33 10.07 -0.38
CA ILE A 158 -6.45 11.06 0.18
C ILE A 158 -5.18 11.08 -0.67
N GLU A 159 -4.89 12.20 -1.31
CA GLU A 159 -3.62 12.41 -2.01
C GLU A 159 -2.54 12.82 -0.99
N PHE A 160 -1.46 12.05 -0.92
CA PHE A 160 -0.38 12.26 0.02
C PHE A 160 0.93 12.53 -0.75
N SER A 161 1.40 13.78 -0.78
CA SER A 161 2.71 14.12 -1.34
C SER A 161 3.82 13.86 -0.32
N ASN A 162 4.68 12.87 -0.59
CA ASN A 162 5.86 12.54 0.21
C ASN A 162 7.07 13.33 -0.29
N GLU A 163 7.19 14.58 0.18
CA GLU A 163 8.17 15.56 -0.30
C GLU A 163 9.13 16.07 0.79
N GLY A 164 8.74 15.97 2.07
CA GLY A 164 9.51 16.42 3.21
C GLY A 164 10.51 15.39 3.77
N PRO A 165 11.14 15.74 4.91
CA PRO A 165 11.95 14.80 5.70
C PRO A 165 11.13 13.60 6.14
N LEU A 166 11.74 12.41 6.13
CA LEU A 166 11.03 11.14 6.35
C LEU A 166 10.24 11.13 7.67
N ASP A 167 10.83 11.59 8.78
CA ASP A 167 10.17 11.58 10.09
C ASP A 167 8.89 12.44 10.13
N ALA A 168 8.93 13.61 9.51
CA ALA A 168 7.77 14.50 9.40
C ALA A 168 6.68 13.90 8.50
N GLU A 169 7.07 13.20 7.43
CA GLU A 169 6.11 12.52 6.55
C GLU A 169 5.49 11.28 7.22
N ILE A 170 6.26 10.55 8.03
CA ILE A 170 5.73 9.44 8.86
C ILE A 170 4.69 9.97 9.84
N GLU A 171 4.95 11.09 10.51
CA GLU A 171 4.00 11.70 11.44
C GLU A 171 2.69 12.10 10.73
N ARG A 172 2.79 12.84 9.62
CA ARG A 172 1.62 13.23 8.79
C ARG A 172 0.84 12.03 8.28
N PHE A 173 1.55 11.00 7.79
CA PHE A 173 0.92 9.77 7.28
C PHE A 173 0.22 8.99 8.40
N THR A 174 0.82 8.93 9.59
CA THR A 174 0.25 8.29 10.77
C THR A 174 -1.00 9.02 11.27
N ALA A 175 -1.02 10.35 11.25
CA ALA A 175 -2.22 11.14 11.59
C ALA A 175 -3.41 10.77 10.70
N ILE A 176 -3.19 10.61 9.38
CA ILE A 176 -4.23 10.17 8.44
C ILE A 176 -4.74 8.76 8.78
N ILE A 177 -3.84 7.83 9.15
CA ILE A 177 -4.22 6.49 9.59
C ILE A 177 -5.11 6.57 10.86
N ARG A 178 -4.76 7.42 11.83
CA ARG A 178 -5.58 7.69 13.02
C ARG A 178 -6.94 8.31 12.70
N GLY A 179 -7.10 8.87 11.49
CA GLY A 179 -8.29 9.63 11.11
C GLY A 179 -8.24 11.09 11.59
N GLU A 180 -7.06 11.56 11.97
CA GLU A 180 -6.76 12.94 12.32
C GLU A 180 -6.49 13.71 11.02
N GLY A 181 -7.28 14.76 10.77
CA GLY A 181 -7.31 15.44 9.46
C GLY A 181 -8.48 14.93 8.62
N GLY A 182 -9.59 15.67 8.67
CA GLY A 182 -10.84 15.29 8.04
C GLY A 182 -10.68 14.89 6.58
N LEU A 183 -11.33 13.79 6.20
CA LEU A 183 -11.75 13.62 4.82
C LEU A 183 -12.69 14.80 4.50
N PRO A 184 -12.47 15.57 3.43
CA PRO A 184 -13.49 16.48 2.93
C PRO A 184 -14.78 15.73 2.58
#